data_AF-A0A924D1R1-F1
#
_entry.id   AF-A0A924D1R1-F1
#
_cell.length_a   1.000
_cell.length_b   1.000
_cell.length_c   1.000
_cell.angle_alpha   90.00
_cell.angle_beta   90.00
_cell.angle_gamma   90.00
#
_symmetry.space_group_name_H-M   'P 1'
#
loop_
_entity.id
_entity.type
_entity.pdbx_description
1 polymer ?
#
loop_
_entity_poly.entity_id
_entity_poly.type
_entity_poly.pdbx_seq_one_letter_code
_entity_poly.pdbx_strand_id
1 'polypeptide(L)'
;MGLFGNSDKKIIKNLYKKSEEISNDISKEIDQLFDELKSDYDENQEVVSDFSSLVNELKSKLSPDDAKKLADFSTRLSKIKSCARKGVDAMREISRDQKKATRETMREYEEYIFV
;
A
#
# COMPACT_ATOMS: atom_id res chain seq x y z
N MET A 1 -32.38 28.77 8.15
CA MET A 1 -32.92 27.77 9.10
C MET A 1 -34.08 27.05 8.44
N GLY A 2 -34.07 25.77 8.06
CA GLY A 2 -33.05 24.79 7.75
C GLY A 2 -33.73 23.87 6.72
N LEU A 3 -33.00 23.45 5.67
CA LEU A 3 -33.56 22.73 4.51
C LEU A 3 -34.00 21.29 4.81
N PHE A 4 -33.76 20.77 6.02
CA PHE A 4 -33.93 19.36 6.38
C PHE A 4 -34.81 19.19 7.62
N GLY A 5 -35.76 18.25 7.55
CA GLY A 5 -36.62 17.86 8.66
C GLY A 5 -35.92 16.93 9.67
N ASN A 6 -36.56 16.68 10.83
CA ASN A 6 -36.03 15.79 11.86
C ASN A 6 -35.80 14.34 11.37
N SER A 7 -36.61 13.86 10.43
CA SER A 7 -36.40 12.57 9.74
C SER A 7 -35.10 12.55 8.97
N ASP A 8 -34.82 13.62 8.25
CA ASP A 8 -33.69 13.73 7.33
C ASP A 8 -32.39 13.84 8.13
N LYS A 9 -32.39 14.61 9.21
CA LYS A 9 -31.26 14.66 10.16
C LYS A 9 -30.95 13.30 10.77
N LYS A 10 -31.96 12.48 11.06
CA LYS A 10 -31.78 11.11 11.56
C LYS A 10 -31.17 10.19 10.49
N ILE A 11 -31.62 10.31 9.24
CA ILE A 11 -31.08 9.56 8.10
C ILE A 11 -29.61 9.94 7.87
N ILE A 12 -29.29 11.23 7.83
CA ILE A 12 -27.92 11.72 7.65
C ILE A 12 -27.01 11.23 8.77
N LYS A 13 -27.45 11.26 10.03
CA LYS A 13 -26.68 10.75 11.17
C LYS A 13 -26.41 9.24 11.07
N ASN A 14 -27.36 8.46 10.55
CA ASN A 14 -27.16 7.03 10.33
C ASN A 14 -26.19 6.76 9.17
N LEU A 15 -26.28 7.55 8.09
CA LEU A 15 -25.34 7.48 6.97
C LEU A 15 -23.92 7.86 7.40
N TYR A 16 -23.77 8.92 8.20
CA TYR A 16 -22.49 9.31 8.81
C TYR A 16 -21.83 8.14 9.56
N LYS A 17 -22.56 7.55 10.52
CA LYS A 17 -22.04 6.42 11.32
C LYS A 17 -21.64 5.23 10.45
N LYS A 18 -22.48 4.86 9.50
CA LYS A 18 -22.20 3.74 8.60
C LYS A 18 -20.99 4.02 7.71
N SER A 19 -20.87 5.25 7.21
CA SER A 19 -19.70 5.67 6.43
C SER A 19 -18.43 5.67 7.27
N GLU A 20 -18.50 6.11 8.53
CA GLU A 20 -17.37 6.07 9.46
C GLU A 20 -16.91 4.63 9.74
N GLU A 21 -17.84 3.73 10.03
CA GLU A 21 -17.57 2.30 10.23
C GLU A 21 -16.87 1.68 9.01
N ILE A 22 -17.47 1.83 7.82
CA ILE A 22 -16.91 1.28 6.57
C ILE A 22 -15.54 1.87 6.27
N SER A 23 -15.37 3.19 6.39
CA SER A 23 -14.09 3.85 6.13
C SER A 23 -12.99 3.39 7.08
N ASN A 24 -13.33 3.17 8.35
CA ASN A 24 -12.39 2.67 9.35
C ASN A 24 -11.97 1.22 9.04
N ASP A 25 -12.91 0.37 8.63
CA ASP A 25 -12.60 -1.01 8.28
C ASP A 25 -11.75 -1.11 7.01
N ILE A 26 -12.08 -0.33 5.96
CA ILE A 26 -11.24 -0.22 4.76
C ILE A 26 -9.82 0.27 5.12
N SER A 27 -9.73 1.27 6.01
CA SER A 27 -8.40 1.78 6.43
C SER A 27 -7.58 0.72 7.15
N LYS A 28 -8.20 -0.11 8.00
CA LYS A 28 -7.51 -1.23 8.66
C LYS A 28 -7.05 -2.28 7.66
N GLU A 29 -7.90 -2.66 6.71
CA GLU A 29 -7.55 -3.63 5.67
C GLU A 29 -6.37 -3.14 4.82
N ILE A 30 -6.38 -1.87 4.41
CA ILE A 30 -5.26 -1.28 3.66
C ILE A 30 -3.97 -1.29 4.49
N ASP A 31 -4.05 -0.91 5.76
CA ASP A 31 -2.87 -0.89 6.65
C ASP A 31 -2.30 -2.30 6.86
N GLN A 32 -3.16 -3.31 7.03
CA GLN A 32 -2.74 -4.72 7.12
C GLN A 32 -2.04 -5.20 5.85
N LEU A 33 -2.67 -4.98 4.69
CA LEU A 33 -2.08 -5.36 3.39
C LEU A 33 -0.76 -4.62 3.11
N PHE A 34 -0.66 -3.37 3.54
CA PHE A 34 0.57 -2.60 3.42
C PHE A 34 1.68 -3.19 4.29
N ASP A 35 1.39 -3.53 5.54
CA ASP A 35 2.36 -4.11 6.46
C ASP A 35 2.84 -5.49 5.99
N GLU A 36 1.92 -6.34 5.50
CA GLU A 36 2.25 -7.64 4.89
C GLU A 36 3.16 -7.47 3.66
N LEU A 37 2.75 -6.63 2.70
CA LEU A 37 3.53 -6.39 1.47
C LEU A 37 4.91 -5.81 1.78
N LYS A 38 5.01 -4.95 2.80
CA LYS A 38 6.27 -4.37 3.23
C LYS A 38 7.17 -5.42 3.88
N SER A 39 6.63 -6.28 4.74
CA SER A 39 7.37 -7.40 5.34
C SER A 39 7.94 -8.31 4.26
N ASP A 40 7.11 -8.74 3.32
CA ASP A 40 7.53 -9.58 2.18
C ASP A 40 8.62 -8.89 1.34
N TYR A 41 8.50 -7.57 1.14
CA TYR A 41 9.52 -6.81 0.41
C TYR A 41 10.86 -6.77 1.15
N ASP A 42 10.82 -6.51 2.46
CA ASP A 42 12.01 -6.40 3.31
C ASP A 42 12.75 -7.76 3.38
N GLU A 43 12.03 -8.87 3.54
CA GLU A 43 12.59 -10.23 3.48
C GLU A 43 13.24 -10.53 2.12
N ASN A 44 12.53 -10.25 1.03
CA ASN A 44 13.06 -10.43 -0.32
C ASN A 44 14.30 -9.57 -0.58
N GLN A 45 14.39 -8.39 0.02
CA GLN A 45 15.53 -7.51 -0.12
C GLN A 45 16.81 -8.12 0.47
N GLU A 46 16.73 -8.80 1.60
CA GLU A 46 17.88 -9.52 2.19
C GLU A 46 18.33 -10.65 1.26
N VAL A 47 17.40 -11.49 0.80
CA VAL A 47 17.69 -12.61 -0.11
C VAL A 47 18.33 -12.14 -1.43
N VAL A 48 17.86 -11.03 -2.00
CA VAL A 48 18.45 -10.43 -3.22
C VAL A 48 19.89 -9.97 -2.98
N SER A 49 20.17 -9.43 -1.78
CA SER A 49 21.51 -8.97 -1.40
C SER A 49 22.48 -10.14 -1.26
N ASP A 50 22.05 -11.21 -0.58
CA ASP A 50 22.83 -12.44 -0.42
C ASP A 50 23.10 -13.09 -1.77
N PHE A 51 22.07 -13.16 -2.63
CA PHE A 51 22.22 -13.66 -3.99
C PHE A 51 23.22 -12.83 -4.80
N SER A 52 23.20 -11.50 -4.68
CA SER A 52 24.15 -10.64 -5.38
C SER A 52 25.60 -10.89 -4.93
N SER A 53 25.81 -11.11 -3.63
CA SER A 53 27.12 -11.46 -3.07
C SER A 53 27.61 -12.81 -3.60
N LEU A 54 26.75 -13.83 -3.57
CA LEU A 54 27.04 -15.16 -4.11
C LEU A 54 27.39 -15.11 -5.61
N VAL A 55 26.63 -14.35 -6.40
CA VAL A 55 26.88 -14.16 -7.84
C VAL A 55 28.26 -13.54 -8.07
N ASN A 56 28.67 -12.57 -7.26
CA ASN A 56 29.98 -11.94 -7.41
C ASN A 56 31.14 -12.90 -7.05
N GLU A 57 30.96 -13.76 -6.05
CA GLU A 57 31.94 -14.81 -5.74
C GLU A 57 32.07 -15.83 -6.88
N LEU A 58 30.93 -16.27 -7.44
CA LEU A 58 30.89 -17.29 -8.48
C LEU A 58 31.37 -16.80 -9.85
N LYS A 59 31.26 -15.49 -10.16
CA LYS A 59 31.74 -14.92 -11.43
C LYS A 59 33.19 -15.26 -11.74
N SER A 60 34.04 -15.35 -10.72
CA SER A 60 35.47 -15.68 -10.87
C SER A 60 35.75 -17.16 -11.16
N LYS A 61 34.76 -18.04 -10.92
CA LYS A 61 34.87 -19.51 -11.02
C LYS A 61 34.09 -20.09 -12.20
N LEU A 62 33.29 -19.27 -12.88
CA LEU A 62 32.40 -19.68 -13.97
C LEU A 62 33.03 -19.45 -15.34
N SER A 63 32.51 -20.18 -16.33
CA SER A 63 32.80 -19.89 -17.74
C SER A 63 32.28 -18.48 -18.10
N PRO A 64 32.87 -17.80 -19.10
CA PRO A 64 32.42 -16.47 -19.53
C PRO A 64 30.93 -16.42 -19.93
N ASP A 65 30.43 -17.49 -20.55
CA ASP A 65 29.02 -17.59 -20.97
C ASP A 65 28.08 -17.79 -19.79
N ASP A 66 28.44 -18.62 -18.82
CA ASP A 66 27.63 -18.82 -17.61
C ASP A 66 27.65 -17.58 -16.71
N ALA A 67 28.79 -16.89 -16.61
CA ALA A 67 28.90 -15.62 -15.91
C ALA A 67 27.98 -14.54 -16.54
N LYS A 68 27.86 -14.50 -17.87
CA LYS A 68 26.91 -13.62 -18.57
C LYS A 68 25.46 -13.98 -18.25
N LYS A 69 25.07 -15.25 -18.35
CA LYS A 69 23.71 -15.69 -18.01
C LYS A 69 23.33 -15.35 -16.57
N LEU A 70 24.28 -15.52 -15.65
CA LEU A 70 24.09 -15.21 -14.22
C LEU A 70 23.92 -13.69 -13.99
N ALA A 71 24.70 -12.86 -14.70
CA ALA A 71 24.57 -11.41 -14.64
C ALA A 71 23.23 -10.91 -15.22
N ASP A 72 22.77 -11.48 -16.32
CA ASP A 72 21.45 -11.18 -16.90
C ASP A 72 20.32 -11.56 -15.95
N PHE A 73 20.42 -12.72 -15.30
CA PHE A 73 19.46 -13.15 -14.28
C PHE A 73 19.43 -12.21 -13.08
N SER A 74 20.61 -11.84 -12.55
CA SER A 74 20.73 -10.86 -11.45
C SER A 74 20.11 -9.50 -11.81
N THR A 75 20.28 -9.06 -13.06
CA THR A 75 19.66 -7.82 -13.57
C THR A 75 18.13 -7.92 -13.62
N ARG A 76 17.59 -9.04 -14.09
CA ARG A 76 16.13 -9.29 -14.11
C ARG A 76 15.55 -9.35 -12.70
N LEU A 77 16.24 -10.00 -11.77
CA LEU A 77 15.84 -10.10 -10.37
C LEU A 77 15.83 -8.71 -9.69
N SER A 78 16.82 -7.86 -10.01
CA SER A 78 16.85 -6.46 -9.56
C SER A 78 15.65 -5.65 -10.07
N LYS A 79 15.18 -5.90 -11.30
CA LYS A 79 13.96 -5.26 -11.84
C LYS A 79 12.70 -5.72 -11.08
N ILE A 80 12.61 -7.01 -10.72
CA ILE A 80 11.50 -7.54 -9.92
C ILE A 80 11.48 -6.85 -8.54
N LYS A 81 12.63 -6.72 -7.88
CA LYS A 81 12.76 -5.96 -6.63
C LYS A 81 12.28 -4.51 -6.79
N SER A 82 12.67 -3.83 -7.87
CA SER A 82 12.19 -2.46 -8.13
C SER A 82 10.67 -2.40 -8.33
N CYS A 83 10.06 -3.41 -8.95
CA CYS A 83 8.62 -3.50 -9.12
C CYS A 83 7.93 -3.66 -7.76
N ALA A 84 8.41 -4.56 -6.92
CA ALA A 84 7.88 -4.79 -5.57
C ALA A 84 7.94 -3.51 -4.71
N ARG A 85 9.05 -2.76 -4.78
CA ARG A 85 9.18 -1.46 -4.11
C ARG A 85 8.10 -0.47 -4.53
N LYS A 86 7.81 -0.37 -5.84
CA LYS A 86 6.74 0.50 -6.35
C LYS A 86 5.37 0.08 -5.82
N GLY A 87 5.14 -1.23 -5.64
CA GLY A 87 3.92 -1.75 -5.02
C GLY A 87 3.76 -1.29 -3.57
N VAL A 88 4.83 -1.38 -2.77
CA VAL A 88 4.84 -0.88 -1.38
C VAL A 88 4.57 0.63 -1.35
N ASP A 89 5.26 1.40 -2.18
CA ASP A 89 5.08 2.85 -2.26
C ASP A 89 3.64 3.22 -2.67
N ALA A 90 3.06 2.53 -3.65
CA ALA A 90 1.68 2.74 -4.07
C ALA A 90 0.66 2.40 -2.96
N MET A 91 0.86 1.30 -2.23
CA MET A 91 -0.01 0.94 -1.09
C MET A 91 0.05 1.98 0.03
N ARG A 92 1.24 2.55 0.27
CA ARG A 92 1.41 3.66 1.22
C ARG A 92 0.63 4.90 0.80
N GLU A 93 0.62 5.24 -0.49
CA GLU A 93 -0.16 6.34 -1.03
C GLU A 93 -1.67 6.08 -0.88
N ILE A 94 -2.14 4.87 -1.22
CA ILE A 94 -3.54 4.47 -1.06
C ILE A 94 -3.99 4.59 0.40
N SER A 95 -3.19 4.14 1.37
CA SER A 95 -3.50 4.30 2.81
C SER A 95 -3.68 5.78 3.19
N ARG A 96 -2.81 6.66 2.68
CA ARG A 96 -2.88 8.10 2.95
C ARG A 96 -4.09 8.74 2.33
N ASP A 97 -4.36 8.44 1.06
CA ASP A 97 -5.48 9.00 0.32
C ASP A 97 -6.81 8.55 0.90
N GLN A 98 -6.93 7.28 1.32
CA GLN A 98 -8.13 6.78 2.00
C GLN A 98 -8.38 7.50 3.32
N LYS A 99 -7.34 7.71 4.14
CA LYS A 99 -7.45 8.47 5.40
C LYS A 99 -7.85 9.92 5.17
N LYS A 100 -7.34 10.54 4.11
CA LYS A 100 -7.70 11.90 3.73
C LYS A 100 -9.16 11.97 3.26
N ALA A 101 -9.55 11.12 2.31
CA ALA A 101 -10.92 11.06 1.79
C ALA A 101 -11.94 10.81 2.90
N THR A 102 -11.66 9.87 3.80
CA THR A 102 -12.52 9.61 4.97
C THR A 102 -12.74 10.85 5.81
N ARG A 103 -11.68 11.63 6.12
CA ARG A 103 -11.81 12.86 6.91
C ARG A 103 -12.63 13.92 6.20
N GLU A 104 -12.43 14.09 4.89
CA GLU A 104 -13.18 15.04 4.07
C GLU A 104 -14.67 14.66 4.04
N THR A 105 -14.99 13.39 3.79
CA THR A 105 -16.36 12.87 3.83
C THR A 105 -17.03 13.04 5.19
N MET A 106 -16.32 12.77 6.30
CA MET A 106 -16.88 12.99 7.64
C MET A 106 -17.21 14.46 7.90
N ARG A 107 -16.33 15.37 7.48
CA ARG A 107 -16.54 16.82 7.62
C ARG A 107 -17.76 17.30 6.84
N GLU A 108 -17.95 16.82 5.61
CA GLU A 108 -19.14 17.15 4.82
C GLU A 108 -20.42 16.72 5.52
N TYR A 109 -20.45 15.50 6.07
CA TYR A 109 -21.60 15.04 6.86
C TYR A 109 -21.85 15.87 8.13
N GLU A 110 -20.80 16.29 8.85
CA GLU A 110 -20.93 17.18 10.00
C GLU A 110 -21.59 18.51 9.60
N GLU A 111 -21.19 19.09 8.47
CA GLU A 111 -21.83 20.31 7.94
C GLU A 111 -23.33 20.09 7.68
N TYR A 112 -23.75 18.94 7.15
CA TYR A 112 -25.17 18.64 6.97
C TYR A 112 -25.94 18.39 8.28
N ILE A 113 -25.27 17.89 9.33
CA ILE A 113 -25.90 17.58 10.62
C ILE A 113 -26.08 18.85 11.47
N PHE A 114 -25.08 19.73 11.49
CA PHE A 114 -24.98 20.87 12.40
C PHE A 114 -25.42 22.22 11.81
N VAL A 115 -25.79 22.26 10.53
CA VAL A 115 -26.51 23.38 9.88
C VAL A 115 -28.04 23.24 10.04
#